data_AF-A0A844ZLZ9-F1
#
_entry.id   AF-A0A844ZLZ9-F1
#
_cell.length_a   1.000
_cell.length_b   1.000
_cell.length_c   1.000
_cell.angle_alpha   90.00
_cell.angle_beta   90.00
_cell.angle_gamma   90.00
#
_symmetry.space_group_name_H-M   'P 1'
#
loop_
_entity.id
_entity.type
_entity.pdbx_description
1 polymer ?
#
loop_
_entity_poly.entity_id
_entity_poly.type
_entity_poly.pdbx_seq_one_letter_code
_entity_poly.pdbx_strand_id
1 'polypeptide(L)'
;MNRLLLPARLVFGLIMLANGLSHFFGQFLPMPTGTMPLAVQLMEALQFSELINVAMGIQLVAGALVLAGLFMPLALAAVMPVNVCALYWALVLERDPLWALVAVIVVGLNALLMLAHMDHYRPMLERRPLAAGEGAENGEYYESLYANPAGQTAPRKFALALLPLLGAAAFFQLIVPAVFAFFCLVVLLWPATVLLLRTAQSVVARG
;
A
#
# COMPACT_ATOMS: atom_id res chain seq x y z
N MET A 1 23.90 -11.65 -5.83
CA MET A 1 22.58 -11.74 -6.50
C MET A 1 22.70 -12.80 -7.60
N ASN A 2 22.07 -13.96 -7.42
CA ASN A 2 22.28 -15.14 -8.29
C ASN A 2 22.08 -14.77 -9.78
N ARG A 3 22.97 -15.25 -10.67
CA ARG A 3 22.91 -15.00 -12.13
C ARG A 3 21.55 -15.34 -12.76
N LEU A 4 20.77 -16.22 -12.12
CA LEU A 4 19.41 -16.58 -12.50
C LEU A 4 18.33 -15.51 -12.22
N LEU A 5 18.51 -14.65 -11.21
CA LEU A 5 17.49 -13.66 -10.82
C LEU A 5 17.59 -12.36 -11.63
N LEU A 6 18.76 -12.09 -12.20
CA LEU A 6 18.98 -10.93 -13.07
C LEU A 6 18.06 -10.95 -14.32
N PRO A 7 17.97 -12.03 -15.11
CA PRO A 7 17.08 -12.05 -16.28
C PRO A 7 15.60 -11.93 -15.86
N ALA A 8 15.17 -12.62 -14.79
CA ALA A 8 13.81 -12.51 -14.26
C ALA A 8 13.45 -11.07 -13.87
N ARG A 9 14.38 -10.38 -13.18
CA ARG A 9 14.24 -8.98 -12.79
C ARG A 9 14.14 -8.05 -14.00
N LEU A 10 15.02 -8.23 -15.00
CA LEU A 10 15.04 -7.39 -16.20
C LEU A 10 13.77 -7.57 -17.02
N VAL A 11 13.34 -8.82 -17.25
CA VAL A 11 12.10 -9.13 -17.98
C VAL A 11 10.89 -8.54 -17.25
N PHE A 12 10.75 -8.81 -15.94
CA PHE A 12 9.64 -8.29 -15.15
C PHE A 12 9.61 -6.75 -15.12
N GLY A 13 10.75 -6.12 -14.80
CA GLY A 13 10.86 -4.66 -14.75
C GLY A 13 10.56 -4.00 -16.09
N LEU A 14 11.01 -4.60 -17.21
CA LEU A 14 10.76 -4.10 -18.55
C LEU A 14 9.28 -4.20 -18.93
N ILE A 15 8.61 -5.31 -18.62
CA ILE A 15 7.17 -5.48 -18.86
C ILE A 15 6.36 -4.43 -18.09
N MET A 16 6.66 -4.24 -16.80
CA MET A 16 5.97 -3.24 -15.97
C MET A 16 6.20 -1.82 -16.47
N LEU A 17 7.46 -1.47 -16.78
CA LEU A 17 7.81 -0.15 -17.28
C LEU A 17 7.16 0.11 -18.64
N ALA A 18 7.21 -0.86 -19.57
CA ALA A 18 6.65 -0.71 -20.91
C ALA A 18 5.12 -0.54 -20.88
N ASN A 19 4.41 -1.29 -20.03
CA ASN A 19 2.95 -1.11 -19.85
C ASN A 19 2.62 0.29 -19.32
N GLY A 20 3.28 0.72 -18.24
CA GLY A 20 3.07 2.05 -17.67
C GLY A 20 3.43 3.16 -18.66
N LEU A 21 4.55 3.04 -19.37
CA LEU A 21 4.99 4.03 -20.35
C LEU A 21 4.03 4.09 -21.53
N SER A 22 3.51 2.92 -21.96
CA SER A 22 2.52 2.84 -23.03
C SER A 22 1.18 3.48 -22.65
N HIS A 23 0.83 3.51 -21.37
CA HIS A 23 -0.39 4.17 -20.93
C HIS A 23 -0.26 5.70 -20.97
N PHE A 24 0.88 6.24 -20.52
CA PHE A 24 1.05 7.69 -20.36
C PHE A 24 1.67 8.42 -21.56
N PHE A 25 2.56 7.77 -22.33
CA PHE A 25 3.39 8.43 -23.35
C PHE A 25 3.13 7.96 -24.78
N GLY A 26 2.15 7.08 -24.99
CA GLY A 26 1.71 6.63 -26.31
C GLY A 26 1.33 5.16 -26.29
N GLN A 27 0.24 4.79 -26.97
CA GLN A 27 -0.33 3.44 -26.94
C GLN A 27 0.50 2.44 -27.77
N PHE A 28 1.74 2.18 -27.35
CA PHE A 28 2.69 1.26 -28.00
C PHE A 28 2.33 -0.21 -27.80
N LEU A 29 1.67 -0.53 -26.68
CA LEU A 29 1.14 -1.85 -26.35
C LEU A 29 -0.39 -1.81 -26.40
N PRO A 30 -1.04 -2.86 -26.96
CA PRO A 30 -2.48 -2.94 -26.98
C PRO A 30 -2.99 -3.03 -25.54
N MET A 31 -3.77 -2.04 -25.11
CA MET A 31 -4.47 -2.10 -23.85
C MET A 31 -5.59 -3.13 -23.98
N PRO A 32 -5.64 -4.15 -23.11
CA PRO A 32 -6.67 -5.17 -23.20
C PRO A 32 -8.02 -4.57 -22.76
N THR A 33 -8.89 -4.28 -23.73
CA THR A 33 -10.27 -3.82 -23.48
C THR A 33 -11.19 -4.99 -23.11
N GLY A 34 -10.78 -6.21 -23.42
CA GLY A 34 -11.54 -7.44 -23.19
C GLY A 34 -12.60 -7.69 -24.25
N THR A 35 -13.00 -8.95 -24.37
CA THR A 35 -14.09 -9.41 -25.23
C THR A 35 -15.29 -9.89 -24.41
N MET A 36 -15.06 -10.29 -23.17
CA MET A 36 -16.12 -10.76 -22.27
C MET A 36 -16.86 -9.57 -21.63
N PRO A 37 -18.20 -9.58 -21.53
CA PRO A 37 -18.96 -8.43 -21.04
C PRO A 37 -18.53 -7.94 -19.65
N LEU A 38 -18.22 -8.87 -18.74
CA LEU A 38 -17.80 -8.51 -17.38
C LEU A 38 -16.36 -7.97 -17.33
N ALA A 39 -15.49 -8.45 -18.22
CA ALA A 39 -14.12 -7.94 -18.36
C ALA A 39 -14.13 -6.49 -18.89
N VAL A 40 -14.99 -6.22 -19.86
CA VAL A 40 -15.21 -4.88 -20.43
C VAL A 40 -15.77 -3.93 -19.36
N GLN A 41 -16.83 -4.33 -18.64
CA GLN A 41 -17.44 -3.50 -17.59
C GLN A 41 -16.44 -3.10 -16.50
N LEU A 42 -15.57 -4.03 -16.07
CA LEU A 42 -14.53 -3.70 -15.08
C LEU A 42 -13.53 -2.70 -15.65
N MET A 43 -13.13 -2.84 -16.92
CA MET A 43 -12.21 -1.89 -17.55
C MET A 43 -12.80 -0.50 -17.73
N GLU A 44 -14.06 -0.41 -18.17
CA GLU A 44 -14.79 0.86 -18.27
C GLU A 44 -14.92 1.53 -16.90
N ALA A 45 -15.25 0.78 -15.84
CA ALA A 45 -15.35 1.33 -14.49
C ALA A 45 -14.00 1.84 -13.96
N LEU A 46 -12.90 1.14 -14.26
CA LEU A 46 -11.55 1.55 -13.88
C LEU A 46 -11.05 2.77 -14.66
N GLN A 47 -11.45 2.91 -15.92
CA GLN A 47 -11.20 4.09 -16.73
C GLN A 47 -12.02 5.28 -16.23
N PHE A 48 -13.33 5.12 -16.05
CA PHE A 48 -14.23 6.18 -15.58
C PHE A 48 -13.85 6.74 -14.21
N SER A 49 -13.37 5.88 -13.31
CA SER A 49 -12.90 6.27 -11.98
C SER A 49 -11.45 6.80 -11.94
N GLU A 50 -10.75 6.81 -13.08
CA GLU A 50 -9.32 7.13 -13.20
C GLU A 50 -8.41 6.21 -12.37
N LEU A 51 -8.93 5.14 -11.77
CA LEU A 51 -8.17 4.18 -10.97
C LEU A 51 -7.16 3.42 -11.83
N ILE A 52 -7.45 3.28 -13.13
CA ILE A 52 -6.51 2.70 -14.09
C ILE A 52 -5.22 3.52 -14.19
N ASN A 53 -5.27 4.86 -14.06
CA ASN A 53 -4.09 5.70 -14.06
C ASN A 53 -3.23 5.46 -12.82
N VAL A 54 -3.87 5.23 -11.67
CA VAL A 54 -3.16 4.89 -10.43
C VAL A 54 -2.45 3.55 -10.58
N ALA A 55 -3.14 2.54 -11.11
CA ALA A 55 -2.56 1.22 -11.36
C ALA A 55 -1.37 1.29 -12.34
N MET A 56 -1.52 2.00 -13.45
CA MET A 56 -0.46 2.19 -14.44
C MET A 56 0.70 3.04 -13.90
N GLY A 57 0.42 4.03 -13.05
CA GLY A 57 1.45 4.82 -12.36
C GLY A 57 2.29 3.97 -11.42
N ILE A 58 1.64 3.08 -10.65
CA ILE A 58 2.34 2.10 -9.81
C ILE A 58 3.21 1.17 -10.66
N GLN A 59 2.70 0.64 -11.78
CA GLN A 59 3.50 -0.21 -12.68
C GLN A 59 4.70 0.55 -13.28
N LEU A 60 4.51 1.79 -13.72
CA LEU A 60 5.57 2.62 -14.29
C LEU A 60 6.69 2.85 -13.27
N VAL A 61 6.34 3.32 -12.08
CA VAL A 61 7.30 3.63 -11.01
C VAL A 61 7.97 2.36 -10.51
N ALA A 62 7.21 1.30 -10.24
CA ALA A 62 7.76 0.02 -9.80
C ALA A 62 8.67 -0.60 -10.86
N GLY A 63 8.29 -0.57 -12.14
CA GLY A 63 9.11 -1.04 -13.25
C GLY A 63 10.43 -0.28 -13.34
N ALA A 64 10.41 1.05 -13.22
CA ALA A 64 11.61 1.88 -13.20
C ALA A 64 12.53 1.54 -12.01
N LEU A 65 11.96 1.42 -10.81
CA LEU A 65 12.70 1.07 -9.59
C LEU A 65 13.31 -0.34 -9.68
N VAL A 66 12.57 -1.32 -10.19
CA VAL A 66 13.05 -2.68 -10.41
C VAL A 66 14.19 -2.69 -11.43
N LEU A 67 14.10 -1.96 -12.54
CA LEU A 67 15.18 -1.88 -13.52
C LEU A 67 16.42 -1.19 -12.95
N ALA A 68 16.24 -0.06 -12.25
CA ALA A 68 17.32 0.66 -11.58
C ALA A 68 17.96 -0.14 -10.42
N GLY A 69 17.23 -1.08 -9.83
CA GLY A 69 17.70 -1.85 -8.67
C GLY A 69 17.56 -1.12 -7.35
N LEU A 70 16.67 -0.13 -7.31
CA LEU A 70 16.41 0.70 -6.15
C LEU A 70 15.12 0.25 -5.48
N PHE A 71 15.10 0.24 -4.15
CA PHE A 71 13.92 -0.08 -3.35
C PHE A 71 13.20 -1.38 -3.79
N MET A 72 13.97 -2.41 -4.16
CA MET A 72 13.44 -3.64 -4.77
C MET A 72 12.29 -4.28 -3.98
N PRO A 73 12.39 -4.51 -2.65
CA PRO A 73 11.30 -5.13 -1.92
C PRO A 73 10.04 -4.24 -1.89
N LEU A 74 10.23 -2.93 -1.78
CA LEU A 74 9.11 -1.98 -1.80
C LEU A 74 8.41 -1.94 -3.17
N ALA A 75 9.18 -1.88 -4.26
CA ALA A 75 8.64 -1.85 -5.62
C ALA A 75 7.84 -3.12 -5.94
N LEU A 76 8.38 -4.29 -5.58
CA LEU A 76 7.72 -5.58 -5.78
C LEU A 76 6.44 -5.72 -4.94
N ALA A 77 6.46 -5.26 -3.68
CA ALA A 77 5.30 -5.27 -2.81
C ALA A 77 4.21 -4.30 -3.27
N ALA A 78 4.59 -3.12 -3.76
CA ALA A 78 3.65 -2.10 -4.24
C ALA A 78 2.91 -2.51 -5.52
N VAL A 79 3.60 -3.18 -6.45
CA VAL A 79 3.00 -3.60 -7.73
C VAL A 79 2.23 -4.92 -7.64
N MET A 80 2.47 -5.74 -6.62
CA MET A 80 1.83 -7.05 -6.46
C MET A 80 0.29 -7.00 -6.46
N PRO A 81 -0.40 -6.09 -5.73
CA PRO A 81 -1.87 -6.01 -5.78
C PRO A 81 -2.39 -5.68 -7.19
N VAL A 82 -1.68 -4.82 -7.93
CA VAL A 82 -2.04 -4.48 -9.31
C VAL A 82 -1.92 -5.71 -10.22
N ASN A 83 -0.84 -6.48 -10.08
CA ASN A 83 -0.61 -7.71 -10.84
C ASN A 83 -1.66 -8.79 -10.50
N VAL A 84 -2.10 -8.88 -9.24
CA VAL A 84 -3.18 -9.79 -8.84
C VAL A 84 -4.53 -9.40 -9.45
N CYS A 85 -4.85 -8.09 -9.49
CA CYS A 85 -6.06 -7.61 -10.17
C CYS A 85 -6.00 -7.91 -11.68
N ALA A 86 -4.85 -7.70 -12.33
CA ALA A 86 -4.65 -8.04 -13.73
C ALA A 86 -4.78 -9.55 -14.00
N LEU A 87 -4.27 -10.39 -13.10
CA LEU A 87 -4.45 -11.85 -13.15
C LEU A 87 -5.91 -12.25 -13.02
N TYR A 88 -6.64 -11.67 -12.07
CA TYR A 88 -8.07 -11.91 -11.92
C TYR A 88 -8.83 -11.55 -13.19
N TRP A 89 -8.53 -10.37 -13.77
CA TRP A 89 -9.14 -9.93 -15.01
C TRP A 89 -8.85 -10.90 -16.17
N ALA A 90 -7.59 -11.28 -16.37
CA ALA A 90 -7.19 -12.16 -17.48
C ALA A 90 -7.72 -13.59 -17.33
N LEU A 91 -7.61 -14.17 -16.13
CA LEU A 91 -7.89 -15.58 -15.88
C LEU A 91 -9.37 -15.87 -15.62
N VAL A 92 -10.07 -14.99 -14.90
CA VAL A 92 -11.45 -15.22 -14.44
C VAL A 92 -12.47 -14.54 -15.34
N LEU A 93 -12.24 -13.27 -15.68
CA LEU A 93 -13.19 -12.46 -16.44
C LEU A 93 -13.06 -12.69 -17.94
N GLU A 94 -11.87 -12.49 -18.50
CA GLU A 94 -11.63 -12.56 -19.94
C GLU A 94 -11.55 -14.00 -20.44
N ARG A 95 -10.86 -14.89 -19.72
CA ARG A 95 -10.68 -16.32 -20.05
C ARG A 95 -9.97 -16.55 -21.39
N ASP A 96 -9.26 -15.55 -21.89
CA ASP A 96 -8.37 -15.70 -23.04
C ASP A 96 -7.08 -16.42 -22.60
N PRO A 97 -6.69 -17.54 -23.26
CA PRO A 97 -5.53 -18.32 -22.86
C PRO A 97 -4.20 -17.55 -22.91
N LEU A 98 -4.05 -16.64 -23.87
CA LEU A 98 -2.82 -15.88 -24.05
C LEU A 98 -2.66 -14.85 -22.92
N TRP A 99 -3.71 -14.06 -22.65
CA TRP A 99 -3.70 -13.09 -21.55
C TRP A 99 -3.57 -13.76 -20.19
N ALA A 100 -4.23 -14.90 -19.98
CA ALA A 100 -4.10 -15.68 -18.76
C ALA A 100 -2.66 -16.17 -18.56
N LEU A 101 -2.01 -16.69 -19.61
CA LEU A 101 -0.61 -17.13 -19.54
C LEU A 101 0.33 -15.98 -19.20
N VAL A 102 0.19 -14.84 -19.86
CA VAL A 102 1.01 -13.64 -19.59
C VAL A 102 0.83 -13.19 -18.13
N ALA A 103 -0.40 -13.10 -17.64
CA ALA A 103 -0.67 -12.67 -16.27
C ALA A 103 -0.11 -13.65 -15.23
N VAL A 104 -0.21 -14.96 -15.47
CA VAL A 104 0.39 -16.00 -14.61
C VAL A 104 1.92 -15.87 -14.58
N ILE A 105 2.55 -15.62 -15.73
CA ILE A 105 4.00 -15.40 -15.80
C ILE A 105 4.39 -14.13 -15.03
N VAL A 106 3.66 -13.02 -15.20
CA VAL A 106 3.94 -11.75 -14.51
C VAL A 106 3.83 -11.92 -12.99
N VAL A 107 2.74 -12.50 -12.50
CA VAL A 107 2.56 -12.77 -11.06
C VAL A 107 3.59 -13.77 -10.54
N GLY A 108 3.90 -14.81 -11.32
CA GLY A 108 4.91 -15.80 -10.98
C GLY A 108 6.31 -15.19 -10.85
N LEU A 109 6.70 -14.30 -11.77
CA LEU A 109 7.96 -13.55 -11.70
C LEU A 109 7.96 -12.58 -10.51
N ASN A 110 6.87 -11.86 -10.28
CA ASN A 110 6.75 -10.98 -9.11
C ASN A 110 6.94 -11.76 -7.81
N ALA A 111 6.25 -12.90 -7.67
CA ALA A 111 6.33 -13.77 -6.51
C ALA A 111 7.73 -14.36 -6.35
N LEU A 112 8.34 -14.87 -7.42
CA LEU A 112 9.71 -15.39 -7.41
C LEU A 112 10.71 -14.33 -6.92
N LEU A 113 10.60 -13.10 -7.43
CA LEU A 113 11.46 -11.99 -7.03
C LEU A 113 11.21 -11.56 -5.57
N MET A 114 9.95 -11.61 -5.10
CA MET A 114 9.63 -11.37 -3.69
C MET A 114 10.21 -12.46 -2.78
N LEU A 115 10.05 -13.73 -3.14
CA LEU A 115 10.62 -14.87 -2.43
C LEU A 115 12.16 -14.77 -2.38
N ALA A 116 12.80 -14.33 -3.46
CA ALA A 116 14.24 -14.11 -3.48
C ALA A 116 14.71 -12.98 -2.54
N HIS A 117 13.80 -12.09 -2.12
CA HIS A 117 14.06 -11.03 -1.14
C HIS A 117 13.37 -11.32 0.21
N MET A 118 13.00 -12.58 0.51
CA MET A 118 12.26 -12.95 1.72
C MET A 118 12.89 -12.43 3.01
N ASP A 119 14.23 -12.41 3.09
CA ASP A 119 14.96 -11.90 4.25
C ASP A 119 14.60 -10.44 4.59
N HIS A 120 14.24 -9.62 3.59
CA HIS A 120 13.84 -8.23 3.78
C HIS A 120 12.37 -8.11 4.23
N TYR A 121 11.53 -9.08 3.91
CA TYR A 121 10.12 -9.10 4.34
C TYR A 121 9.94 -9.75 5.72
N ARG A 122 10.93 -10.51 6.18
CA ARG A 122 10.87 -11.24 7.46
C ARG A 122 10.43 -10.37 8.65
N PRO A 123 10.92 -9.13 8.85
CA PRO A 123 10.46 -8.29 9.94
C PRO A 123 8.96 -7.97 9.87
N MET A 124 8.39 -7.89 8.67
CA MET A 124 6.95 -7.60 8.49
C MET A 124 6.05 -8.79 8.89
N LEU A 125 6.63 -10.00 8.99
CA LEU A 125 5.94 -11.23 9.36
C LEU A 125 6.09 -11.56 10.86
N GLU A 126 6.83 -10.73 11.61
CA GLU A 126 6.96 -10.89 13.05
C GLU A 126 5.62 -10.58 13.73
N ARG A 127 5.32 -11.30 14.81
CA ARG A 127 4.07 -11.12 15.57
C ARG A 127 3.95 -9.70 16.15
N ARG A 128 5.07 -9.05 16.42
CA ARG A 128 5.13 -7.72 17.01
C ARG A 128 6.35 -6.95 16.48
N PRO A 129 6.29 -6.46 15.23
CA PRO A 129 7.39 -5.70 14.66
C PRO A 129 7.49 -4.35 15.36
N LEU A 130 8.71 -3.95 15.71
CA LEU A 130 8.98 -2.64 16.28
C LEU A 130 8.98 -1.60 15.15
N ALA A 131 8.23 -0.51 15.31
CA ALA A 131 8.33 0.62 14.40
C ALA A 131 9.66 1.38 14.60
N ALA A 132 10.03 2.22 13.64
CA ALA A 132 11.23 3.05 13.76
C ALA A 132 11.15 3.96 15.01
N GLY A 133 12.13 3.81 15.91
CA GLY A 133 12.17 4.54 17.18
C GLY A 133 11.52 3.80 18.35
N GLU A 134 11.09 2.55 18.14
CA GLU A 134 10.55 1.72 19.20
C GLU A 134 11.57 0.77 19.82
N GLY A 135 11.45 0.55 21.12
CA GLY A 135 12.18 -0.47 21.86
C GLY A 135 11.27 -1.62 22.29
N ALA A 136 11.89 -2.75 22.65
CA ALA A 136 11.17 -3.96 23.04
C ALA A 136 10.54 -3.87 24.45
N GLU A 137 10.92 -2.87 25.24
CA GLU A 137 10.48 -2.72 26.63
C GLU A 137 9.21 -1.88 26.77
N ASN A 138 8.51 -2.09 27.89
CA ASN A 138 7.31 -1.32 28.24
C ASN A 138 7.65 0.17 28.39
N GLY A 139 7.01 1.01 27.58
CA GLY A 139 7.30 2.44 27.52
C GLY A 139 8.13 2.83 26.29
N GLU A 140 8.61 1.86 25.50
CA GLU A 140 9.42 2.12 24.32
C GLU A 140 8.70 1.76 23.00
N TYR A 141 7.56 1.06 23.00
CA TYR A 141 6.81 0.70 21.77
C TYR A 141 5.49 1.48 21.59
N TYR A 142 4.95 1.59 20.37
CA TYR A 142 3.80 2.44 20.01
C TYR A 142 2.64 2.30 20.97
N GLU A 143 2.23 1.06 21.25
CA GLU A 143 1.05 0.81 22.08
C GLU A 143 1.23 1.37 23.48
N SER A 144 2.41 1.19 24.10
CA SER A 144 2.70 1.76 25.42
C SER A 144 2.80 3.29 25.38
N LEU A 145 3.33 3.84 24.30
CA LEU A 145 3.53 5.29 24.14
C LEU A 145 2.25 6.04 23.80
N TYR A 146 1.39 5.50 22.94
CA TYR A 146 0.29 6.24 22.32
C TYR A 146 -1.08 5.58 22.46
N ALA A 147 -1.17 4.24 22.61
CA ALA A 147 -2.46 3.54 22.67
C ALA A 147 -2.92 3.19 24.10
N ASN A 148 -1.99 2.98 25.03
CA ASN A 148 -2.29 2.57 26.40
C ASN A 148 -2.69 3.79 27.24
N PRO A 149 -3.93 3.91 27.74
CA PRO A 149 -4.31 5.06 28.57
C PRO A 149 -3.46 5.20 29.85
N ALA A 150 -2.77 4.15 30.31
CA ALA A 150 -1.91 4.15 31.49
C ALA A 150 -0.39 4.26 31.19
N GLY A 151 0.02 4.65 29.97
CA GLY A 151 1.44 4.78 29.59
C GLY A 151 2.16 5.98 30.22
N GLN A 152 3.50 5.90 30.32
CA GLN A 152 4.36 6.87 31.05
C GLN A 152 4.88 8.06 30.20
N THR A 153 4.27 8.34 29.05
CA THR A 153 4.80 9.30 28.08
C THR A 153 4.62 10.75 28.53
N ALA A 154 5.66 11.59 28.39
CA ALA A 154 5.61 12.99 28.84
C ALA A 154 4.50 13.80 28.13
N PRO A 155 3.73 14.66 28.85
CA PRO A 155 2.57 15.38 28.31
C PRO A 155 2.85 16.22 27.05
N ARG A 156 4.07 16.78 26.94
CA ARG A 156 4.49 17.61 25.80
C ARG A 156 4.59 16.82 24.49
N LYS A 157 5.03 15.55 24.53
CA LYS A 157 5.09 14.69 23.34
C LYS A 157 3.68 14.32 22.85
N PHE A 158 2.71 14.29 23.77
CA PHE A 158 1.31 13.99 23.47
C PHE A 158 0.57 15.15 22.79
N ALA A 159 0.88 16.40 23.16
CA ALA A 159 0.30 17.58 22.51
C ALA A 159 0.65 17.65 21.01
N LEU A 160 1.84 17.19 20.62
CA LEU A 160 2.23 17.10 19.21
C LEU A 160 1.44 16.01 18.46
N ALA A 161 1.00 14.95 19.14
CA ALA A 161 0.18 13.89 18.54
C ALA A 161 -1.26 14.33 18.24
N LEU A 162 -1.73 15.45 18.81
CA LEU A 162 -3.02 16.05 18.45
C LEU A 162 -3.02 16.65 17.04
N LEU A 163 -1.87 17.14 16.56
CA LEU A 163 -1.75 17.77 15.24
C LEU A 163 -2.18 16.85 14.09
N PRO A 164 -1.64 15.61 13.95
CA PRO A 164 -2.08 14.71 12.90
C PRO A 164 -3.54 14.28 13.07
N LEU A 165 -4.06 14.21 14.30
CA LEU A 165 -5.44 13.83 14.57
C LEU A 165 -6.43 14.94 14.15
N LEU A 166 -6.10 16.20 14.44
CA LEU A 166 -6.84 17.37 13.96
C LEU A 166 -6.75 17.50 12.44
N GLY A 167 -5.56 17.24 11.86
CA GLY A 167 -5.37 17.21 10.41
C GLY A 167 -6.23 16.15 9.74
N ALA A 168 -6.29 14.94 10.30
CA ALA A 168 -7.13 13.85 9.80
C ALA A 168 -8.62 14.20 9.93
N ALA A 169 -9.05 14.77 11.06
CA ALA A 169 -10.43 15.20 11.25
C ALA A 169 -10.84 16.31 10.26
N ALA A 170 -9.95 17.28 10.03
CA ALA A 170 -10.16 18.33 9.03
C ALA A 170 -10.23 17.76 7.62
N PHE A 171 -9.34 16.84 7.26
CA PHE A 171 -9.38 16.14 5.97
C PHE A 171 -10.72 15.41 5.77
N PHE A 172 -11.17 14.65 6.77
CA PHE A 172 -12.44 13.93 6.68
C PHE A 172 -13.65 14.86 6.58
N GLN A 173 -13.65 16.00 7.27
CA GLN A 173 -14.75 16.96 7.21
C GLN A 173 -14.78 17.77 5.90
N LEU A 174 -13.61 18.13 5.36
CA LEU A 174 -13.52 19.09 4.26
C LEU A 174 -13.46 18.43 2.88
N ILE A 175 -12.96 17.19 2.79
CA ILE A 175 -12.68 16.54 1.50
C ILE A 175 -13.57 15.32 1.29
N VAL A 176 -13.91 14.58 2.35
CA VAL A 176 -14.66 13.33 2.21
C VAL A 176 -16.17 13.60 2.18
N PRO A 177 -16.95 12.95 1.28
CA PRO A 177 -18.39 13.08 1.27
C PRO A 177 -19.01 12.75 2.64
N ALA A 178 -20.01 13.54 3.06
CA ALA A 178 -20.52 13.57 4.44
C ALA A 178 -20.89 12.19 5.03
N VAL A 179 -21.44 11.28 4.22
CA VAL A 179 -21.81 9.92 4.64
C VAL A 179 -20.58 9.10 5.04
N PHE A 180 -19.48 9.21 4.30
CA PHE A 180 -18.24 8.50 4.59
C PHE A 180 -17.42 9.21 5.67
N ALA A 181 -17.47 10.55 5.71
CA ALA A 181 -16.81 11.36 6.73
C ALA A 181 -17.22 10.95 8.15
N PHE A 182 -18.51 10.64 8.37
CA PHE A 182 -18.99 10.16 9.67
C PHE A 182 -18.24 8.91 10.14
N PHE A 183 -18.14 7.88 9.30
CA PHE A 183 -17.43 6.64 9.67
C PHE A 183 -15.94 6.88 9.90
N CYS A 184 -15.30 7.73 9.07
CA CYS A 184 -13.90 8.09 9.25
C CYS A 184 -13.65 8.84 10.58
N LEU A 185 -14.57 9.72 10.98
CA LEU A 185 -14.48 10.45 12.26
C LEU A 185 -14.73 9.53 13.47
N VAL A 186 -15.62 8.55 13.35
CA VAL A 186 -15.83 7.54 14.40
C VAL A 186 -14.54 6.76 14.69
N VAL A 187 -13.76 6.43 13.66
CA VAL A 187 -12.45 5.77 13.83
C VAL A 187 -11.48 6.64 14.64
N LEU A 188 -11.58 7.97 14.55
CA LEU A 188 -10.75 8.90 15.34
C LEU A 188 -11.19 9.01 16.81
N LEU A 189 -12.36 8.50 17.20
CA LEU A 189 -12.81 8.56 18.59
C LEU A 189 -11.88 7.78 19.53
N TRP A 190 -11.37 6.63 19.09
CA TRP A 190 -10.47 5.82 19.93
C TRP A 190 -9.17 6.56 20.30
N PRO A 191 -8.37 7.08 19.35
CA PRO A 191 -7.19 7.86 19.72
C PRO A 191 -7.56 9.16 20.47
N ALA A 192 -8.71 9.78 20.17
CA ALA A 192 -9.19 10.96 20.90
C ALA A 192 -9.52 10.67 22.37
N THR A 193 -10.18 9.56 22.69
CA THR A 193 -10.50 9.19 24.07
C THR A 193 -9.23 8.87 24.87
N VAL A 194 -8.26 8.19 24.27
CA VAL A 194 -6.95 7.95 24.89
C VAL A 194 -6.23 9.27 25.21
N LEU A 195 -6.29 10.26 24.31
CA LEU A 195 -5.77 11.63 24.53
C LEU A 195 -6.46 12.36 25.67
N LEU A 196 -7.79 12.30 25.74
CA LEU A 196 -8.58 12.96 26.78
C LEU A 196 -8.35 12.33 28.17
N LEU A 197 -8.32 11.00 28.26
CA LEU A 197 -8.08 10.30 29.53
C LEU A 197 -6.69 10.63 30.10
N ARG A 198 -5.67 10.69 29.25
CA ARG A 198 -4.29 11.00 29.68
C ARG A 198 -4.10 12.46 30.08
N THR A 199 -4.72 13.40 29.36
CA THR A 199 -4.69 14.82 29.76
C THR A 199 -5.33 15.01 31.12
N ALA A 200 -6.47 14.35 31.38
CA ALA A 200 -7.12 14.35 32.70
C ALA A 200 -6.21 13.77 33.79
N GLN A 201 -5.60 12.60 33.57
CA GLN A 201 -4.66 12.00 34.53
C GLN A 201 -3.44 12.89 34.82
N SER A 202 -2.92 13.60 33.81
CA SER A 202 -1.76 14.48 33.97
C SER A 202 -2.05 15.74 34.79
N VAL A 203 -3.29 16.23 34.75
CA VAL A 203 -3.77 17.34 35.57
C VAL A 203 -3.96 16.88 37.02
N VAL A 204 -4.55 15.69 37.22
CA VAL A 204 -4.75 15.10 38.56
C VAL A 204 -3.41 14.80 39.25
N ALA A 205 -2.41 14.29 38.53
CA ALA A 205 -1.09 13.99 39.11
C ALA A 205 -0.26 15.23 39.49
N ARG A 206 -0.69 16.44 39.11
CA ARG A 206 -0.01 17.71 39.40
C ARG A 206 -0.69 18.56 40.48
N GLY A 207 -1.90 18.20 40.90
CA GLY A 207 -2.65 18.86 41.97
C GLY A 207 -2.54 18.10 43.28
#